data_AF-X1R8E6-F1
#
_entry.id   AF-X1R8E6-F1
#
_cell.length_a   1.000
_cell.length_b   1.000
_cell.length_c   1.000
_cell.angle_alpha   90.00
_cell.angle_beta   90.00
_cell.angle_gamma   90.00
#
_symmetry.space_group_name_H-M   'P 1'
#
loop_
_entity.id
_entity.type
_entity.pdbx_description
1 polymer ?
#
loop_
_entity_poly.entity_id
_entity_poly.type
_entity_poly.pdbx_seq_one_letter_code
_entity_poly.pdbx_strand_id
1 'polypeptide(L)'
;VMAKQLKRCLLPWEIVHHKGTKHPMGSRENKQDNRDENLELFSIQAEHIPFTEMKKRIKYLEQRVTLLEGELVLLRKQQEEVSSNV
;
A
#
# COMPACT_ATOMS: atom_id res chain seq x y z
N VAL A 1 2.71 -12.60 -18.69
CA VAL A 1 3.65 -13.31 -17.78
C VAL A 1 2.90 -14.30 -16.90
N MET A 2 1.88 -13.84 -16.16
CA MET A 2 1.01 -14.68 -15.33
C MET A 2 0.46 -15.95 -16.02
N ALA A 3 -0.12 -15.84 -17.23
CA ALA A 3 -0.62 -17.02 -17.95
C ALA A 3 0.45 -18.12 -18.20
N LYS A 4 1.70 -17.70 -18.47
CA LYS A 4 2.81 -18.64 -18.66
C LYS A 4 3.19 -19.34 -17.35
N GLN A 5 3.18 -18.60 -16.24
CA GLN A 5 3.44 -19.15 -14.90
C GLN A 5 2.36 -20.17 -14.49
N LEU A 6 1.10 -19.85 -14.74
CA LEU A 6 -0.05 -20.73 -14.44
C LEU A 6 -0.19 -21.91 -15.40
N LYS A 7 0.59 -21.94 -16.50
CA LYS A 7 0.49 -22.94 -17.58
C LYS A 7 -0.92 -23.06 -18.18
N ARG A 8 -1.69 -21.98 -18.15
CA ARG A 8 -3.02 -21.88 -18.77
C ARG A 8 -3.34 -20.44 -19.16
N CYS A 9 -4.32 -20.27 -20.03
CA CYS A 9 -4.88 -18.94 -20.29
C CYS A 9 -5.53 -18.37 -19.02
N LEU A 10 -5.47 -17.05 -18.88
CA LEU A 10 -6.26 -16.35 -17.88
C LEU A 10 -7.74 -16.41 -18.29
N LEU A 11 -8.59 -16.62 -17.31
CA LEU A 11 -10.04 -16.56 -17.49
C LEU A 11 -10.46 -15.09 -17.60
N PRO A 12 -11.57 -14.77 -18.31
CA PRO A 12 -11.97 -13.39 -18.55
C PRO A 12 -12.24 -12.55 -17.29
N TRP A 13 -12.51 -13.21 -16.16
CA TRP A 13 -12.79 -12.58 -14.87
C TRP A 13 -11.57 -12.48 -13.93
N GLU A 14 -10.45 -13.10 -14.31
CA GLU A 14 -9.21 -13.02 -13.54
C GLU A 14 -8.45 -11.73 -13.83
N ILE A 15 -7.86 -11.15 -12.79
CA ILE A 15 -7.14 -9.87 -12.89
C ILE A 15 -5.75 -10.01 -12.33
N VAL A 16 -4.79 -9.57 -13.13
CA VAL A 16 -3.41 -9.45 -12.69
C VAL A 16 -3.18 -8.05 -12.14
N HIS A 17 -2.81 -7.97 -10.87
CA HIS A 17 -2.47 -6.75 -10.18
C HIS A 17 -0.97 -6.65 -9.93
N HIS A 18 -0.41 -5.44 -10.05
CA HIS A 18 0.96 -5.17 -9.63
C HIS A 18 0.96 -4.69 -8.18
N LYS A 19 1.67 -5.39 -7.30
CA LYS A 19 1.72 -5.12 -5.86
C LYS A 19 2.53 -3.87 -5.49
N GLY A 20 3.47 -3.44 -6.34
CA GLY A 20 4.34 -2.30 -6.07
C GLY A 20 5.41 -2.62 -5.03
N THR A 21 6.04 -3.79 -5.14
CA THR A 21 7.01 -4.28 -4.14
C THR A 21 8.36 -3.55 -4.20
N LYS A 22 8.89 -3.32 -5.40
CA LYS A 22 10.20 -2.68 -5.62
C LYS A 22 10.10 -1.22 -6.09
N HIS A 23 9.11 -0.93 -6.92
CA HIS A 23 8.93 0.38 -7.54
C HIS A 23 7.64 1.03 -7.05
N PRO A 24 7.57 2.37 -6.98
CA PRO A 24 6.35 3.06 -6.54
C PRO A 24 5.12 2.63 -7.33
N MET A 25 4.00 2.43 -6.64
CA MET A 25 2.73 2.08 -7.29
C MET A 25 2.36 3.13 -8.34
N GLY A 26 2.01 2.66 -9.54
CA GLY A 26 1.65 3.53 -10.68
C GLY A 26 2.83 4.07 -11.51
N SER A 27 4.08 3.91 -11.05
CA SER A 27 5.28 4.26 -11.82
C SER A 27 5.42 3.44 -13.10
N ARG A 28 6.17 3.97 -14.07
CA ARG A 28 6.42 3.27 -15.35
C ARG A 28 7.19 1.97 -15.11
N GLU A 29 8.17 2.01 -14.21
CA GLU A 29 9.00 0.90 -13.79
C GLU A 29 8.14 -0.21 -13.18
N ASN A 30 7.24 0.14 -12.24
CA ASN A 30 6.35 -0.84 -11.63
C ASN A 30 5.42 -1.50 -12.65
N LYS A 31 4.90 -0.74 -13.63
CA LYS A 31 4.02 -1.25 -14.69
C LYS A 31 4.74 -2.20 -15.65
N GLN A 32 6.07 -2.17 -15.67
CA GLN A 32 6.91 -3.05 -16.50
C GLN A 32 7.48 -4.23 -15.70
N ASP A 33 7.43 -4.18 -14.37
CA ASP A 33 7.96 -5.20 -13.47
C ASP A 33 7.01 -6.39 -13.32
N ASN A 34 7.18 -7.36 -14.21
CA ASN A 34 6.38 -8.58 -14.28
C ASN A 34 6.96 -9.76 -13.46
N ARG A 35 7.86 -9.51 -12.51
CA ARG A 35 8.39 -10.58 -11.65
C ARG A 35 7.26 -11.16 -10.78
N ASP A 36 7.29 -12.46 -10.53
CA ASP A 36 6.28 -13.17 -9.71
C ASP A 36 6.00 -12.49 -8.38
N GLU A 37 7.06 -12.05 -7.71
CA GLU A 37 6.98 -11.33 -6.44
C GLU A 37 6.21 -10.01 -6.50
N ASN A 38 6.11 -9.37 -7.67
CA ASN A 38 5.38 -8.11 -7.86
C ASN A 38 3.98 -8.31 -8.45
N LEU A 39 3.62 -9.52 -8.90
CA LEU A 39 2.31 -9.80 -9.44
C LEU A 39 1.43 -10.51 -8.40
N GLU A 40 0.13 -10.28 -8.51
CA GLU A 40 -0.92 -10.93 -7.73
C GLU A 40 -2.10 -11.21 -8.66
N LEU A 41 -2.67 -12.41 -8.53
CA LEU A 41 -3.83 -12.83 -9.31
C LEU A 41 -5.06 -12.79 -8.42
N PHE A 42 -6.04 -11.97 -8.81
CA PHE A 42 -7.36 -11.98 -8.19
C PHE A 42 -8.29 -12.89 -8.98
N SER A 43 -9.07 -13.70 -8.26
CA SER A 43 -9.98 -14.66 -8.88
C SER A 43 -11.21 -13.98 -9.45
N ILE A 44 -11.60 -12.80 -8.94
CA ILE A 44 -12.70 -12.00 -9.44
C ILE A 44 -12.43 -10.50 -9.27
N GLN A 45 -13.01 -9.67 -10.16
CA GLN A 45 -12.95 -8.19 -10.07
C GLN A 45 -13.46 -7.62 -8.76
N ALA A 46 -14.45 -8.28 -8.15
CA ALA A 46 -15.02 -7.86 -6.88
C ALA A 46 -14.02 -7.92 -5.70
N GLU A 47 -12.94 -8.71 -5.80
CA GLU A 47 -11.87 -8.73 -4.78
C GLU A 47 -10.84 -7.62 -5.01
N HIS A 48 -10.60 -7.26 -6.27
CA HIS A 48 -9.57 -6.28 -6.65
C HIS A 48 -9.89 -4.86 -6.16
N ILE A 49 -11.16 -4.45 -6.23
CA ILE A 49 -11.58 -3.08 -5.84
C ILE A 49 -11.47 -2.89 -4.31
N PRO A 50 -12.09 -3.73 -3.45
CA PRO A 50 -11.96 -3.60 -2.01
C PRO A 50 -10.50 -3.68 -1.55
N PHE A 51 -9.70 -4.57 -2.13
CA PHE A 51 -8.27 -4.66 -1.82
C PHE A 51 -7.54 -3.35 -2.11
N THR A 52 -7.77 -2.77 -3.30
CA THR A 52 -7.13 -1.51 -3.70
C THR A 52 -7.54 -0.36 -2.79
N GLU A 53 -8.83 -0.26 -2.44
CA GLU A 53 -9.34 0.80 -1.56
C GLU A 53 -8.87 0.62 -0.10
N MET A 54 -8.85 -0.61 0.41
CA MET A 54 -8.30 -0.92 1.73
C MET A 54 -6.82 -0.54 1.82
N LYS A 55 -6.01 -0.85 0.80
CA LYS A 55 -4.59 -0.50 0.76
C LYS A 55 -4.37 1.02 0.77
N LYS A 56 -5.19 1.78 0.03
CA LYS A 56 -5.16 3.25 0.08
C LYS A 56 -5.52 3.77 1.47
N ARG A 57 -6.56 3.19 2.09
CA ARG A 57 -7.01 3.60 3.42
C ARG A 57 -5.95 3.31 4.49
N ILE A 58 -5.31 2.15 4.46
CA ILE A 58 -4.21 1.80 5.35
C ILE A 58 -3.09 2.84 5.23
N LYS A 59 -2.62 3.12 4.02
CA LYS A 59 -1.56 4.11 3.80
C LYS A 59 -1.92 5.50 4.33
N TYR A 60 -3.16 5.94 4.11
CA TYR A 60 -3.65 7.20 4.66
C TYR A 60 -3.66 7.21 6.19
N LEU A 61 -4.10 6.10 6.81
CA LEU A 61 -4.12 5.96 8.26
C LEU A 61 -2.69 5.94 8.86
N GLU A 62 -1.75 5.22 8.25
CA GLU A 62 -0.33 5.21 8.65
C GLU A 62 0.27 6.61 8.64
N GLN A 63 0.00 7.40 7.59
CA GLN A 63 0.44 8.79 7.50
C GLN A 63 -0.18 9.66 8.61
N ARG A 64 -1.47 9.48 8.89
CA ARG A 64 -2.15 10.20 9.96
C ARG A 64 -1.60 9.86 11.34
N VAL A 65 -1.34 8.57 11.61
CA VAL A 65 -0.73 8.12 12.87
C VAL A 65 0.63 8.79 13.05
N THR A 66 1.47 8.79 12.02
CA THR A 66 2.80 9.42 12.07
C THR A 66 2.73 10.91 12.42
N LEU A 67 1.79 11.65 11.82
CA LEU A 67 1.60 13.08 12.11
C LEU A 67 1.13 13.31 13.54
N LEU A 68 0.13 12.56 14.00
CA LEU A 68 -0.41 12.68 15.34
C LEU A 68 0.63 12.30 16.41
N GLU A 69 1.44 11.28 16.17
CA GLU A 69 2.55 10.91 17.06
C GLU A 69 3.59 12.03 17.15
N GLY A 70 3.90 12.68 16.02
CA GLY A 70 4.77 13.86 15.99
C GLY A 70 4.22 15.03 16.81
N GLU A 71 2.93 15.36 16.64
CA GLU A 71 2.25 16.39 17.42
C GLU A 71 2.27 16.08 18.92
N LEU A 72 2.01 14.82 19.31
CA LEU A 72 2.08 14.41 20.72
C LEU A 72 3.48 14.59 21.32
N VAL A 73 4.53 14.28 20.57
CA VAL A 73 5.92 14.51 21.03
C VAL A 73 6.19 15.99 21.27
N LEU A 74 5.75 16.87 20.37
CA LEU A 74 5.94 18.31 20.49
C LEU A 74 5.15 18.88 21.68
N LEU A 75 3.89 18.47 21.84
CA LEU A 75 3.05 18.92 22.96
C LEU A 75 3.61 18.48 24.31
N ARG A 76 4.12 17.25 24.41
CA ARG A 76 4.75 16.75 25.65
C ARG A 76 5.98 17.58 26.04
N LYS A 77 6.83 17.93 25.07
CA LYS A 77 7.99 18.80 25.32
C LYS A 77 7.58 20.18 25.82
N GLN A 78 6.58 20.80 25.20
CA GLN A 78 6.07 22.09 25.65
C GLN A 78 5.52 22.02 27.08
N GLN A 79 4.84 20.93 27.43
CA GLN A 79 4.31 20.72 28.77
C GLN A 79 5.44 20.57 29.80
N GLU A 80 6.50 19.82 29.48
CA GLU A 80 7.69 19.67 30.34
C GLU A 80 8.40 21.01 30.58
N GLU A 81 8.56 21.83 29.53
CA GLU A 81 9.13 23.18 29.63
C GLU A 81 8.28 24.10 30.52
N VAL A 82 6.96 24.06 30.38
CA VAL A 82 6.06 24.84 31.25
C VAL A 82 6.13 24.35 32.70
N SER A 83 6.10 23.04 32.92
CA SER A 83 6.19 22.45 34.28
C SER A 83 7.53 22.66 34.96
N SER A 84 8.61 22.88 34.21
CA SER A 84 9.95 23.17 34.76
C SER A 84 10.15 24.65 35.13
N ASN A 85 9.26 25.53 34.70
CA ASN A 85 9.32 26.98 34.93
C ASN A 85 8.36 27.48 36.04
N VAL A 86 7.64 26.56 36.69
CA VAL A 86 6.72 26.82 37.82
C VAL A 86 7.31 26.19 39.08
#